data_AF-A0AAJ6CZT3-F1
#
_entry.id   AF-A0AAJ6CZT3-F1
#
_cell.length_a   1.000
_cell.length_b   1.000
_cell.length_c   1.000
_cell.angle_alpha   90.00
_cell.angle_beta   90.00
_cell.angle_gamma   90.00
#
_symmetry.space_group_name_H-M   'P 1'
#
loop_
_entity.id
_entity.type
_entity.pdbx_description
1 polymer ?
#
loop_
_entity_poly.entity_id
_entity_poly.type
_entity_poly.pdbx_seq_one_letter_code
_entity_poly.pdbx_strand_id
1 'polypeptide(L)' 'MDITECRAALRMIRATIEEHCPPGVLMSEEQVNGHYGPRLLDEAEALSVAIVATVERLSFQPQEFPPAPSIKT' A
#
# COMPACT_ATOMS: atom_id res chain seq x y z
N MET A 1 -13.13 13.40 -18.11
CA MET A 1 -11.89 12.71 -17.71
C MET A 1 -11.75 11.51 -18.62
N ASP A 2 -10.61 11.35 -19.29
CA ASP A 2 -10.39 10.23 -20.20
C ASP A 2 -10.15 8.95 -19.38
N ILE A 3 -10.92 7.90 -19.69
CA ILE A 3 -10.81 6.59 -19.02
C ILE A 3 -9.38 6.03 -19.17
N THR A 4 -8.72 6.35 -20.28
CA THR A 4 -7.33 5.94 -20.54
C THR A 4 -6.36 6.62 -19.57
N GLU A 5 -6.54 7.92 -19.34
CA GLU A 5 -5.75 8.67 -18.35
C GLU A 5 -6.00 8.16 -16.93
N CYS A 6 -7.26 7.87 -16.56
CA CYS A 6 -7.57 7.28 -15.25
C CYS A 6 -6.86 5.94 -15.05
N ARG A 7 -6.88 5.07 -16.06
CA ARG A 7 -6.24 3.76 -15.98
C ARG A 7 -4.71 3.86 -15.94
N ALA A 8 -4.14 4.80 -16.68
CA ALA A 8 -2.71 5.10 -16.60
C ALA A 8 -2.30 5.60 -15.21
N ALA A 9 -3.10 6.48 -14.60
CA ALA A 9 -2.88 6.96 -13.25
C ALA A 9 -2.95 5.83 -12.20
N LEU A 10 -3.96 4.95 -12.27
CA LEU A 10 -4.06 3.79 -11.36
C LEU A 10 -2.87 2.85 -11.51
N ARG A 11 -2.43 2.56 -12.74
CA ARG A 11 -1.24 1.74 -12.99
C ARG A 11 0.04 2.37 -12.42
N MET A 12 0.20 3.68 -12.54
CA MET A 12 1.34 4.40 -11.97
C MET A 12 1.37 4.22 -10.45
N ILE A 13 0.23 4.47 -9.77
CA ILE A 13 0.12 4.30 -8.32
C ILE A 13 0.43 2.86 -7.92
N ARG A 14 -0.15 1.89 -8.63
CA ARG A 14 0.04 0.47 -8.34
C ARG A 14 1.51 0.06 -8.46
N ALA A 15 2.17 0.44 -9.54
CA ALA A 15 3.60 0.17 -9.74
C ALA A 15 4.47 0.78 -8.63
N THR A 16 4.18 2.02 -8.22
CA THR A 16 4.88 2.68 -7.12
C THR A 16 4.73 1.91 -5.80
N ILE A 17 3.53 1.42 -5.49
CA ILE A 17 3.31 0.63 -4.27
C ILE A 17 4.03 -0.72 -4.36
N GLU A 18 3.96 -1.40 -5.51
CA GLU A 18 4.68 -2.68 -5.71
C GLU A 18 6.20 -2.52 -5.58
N GLU A 19 6.75 -1.38 -6.01
CA GLU A 19 8.19 -1.08 -5.91
C GLU A 19 8.65 -0.73 -4.50
N HIS A 20 7.85 0.04 -3.75
CA HIS A 20 8.30 0.65 -2.48
C HIS A 20 7.68 0.03 -1.23
N CYS A 21 6.56 -0.67 -1.34
CA CYS A 21 5.90 -1.25 -0.18
C CYS A 21 6.31 -2.72 0.01
N PRO A 22 6.25 -3.24 1.25
CA PRO A 22 6.54 -4.65 1.50
C PRO A 22 5.63 -5.59 0.69
N PRO A 23 6.09 -6.82 0.40
CA PRO A 23 5.25 -7.83 -0.25
C PRO A 23 3.92 -8.06 0.48
N GLY A 24 2.85 -8.30 -0.29
CA GLY A 24 1.51 -8.57 0.24
C GLY A 24 0.68 -7.33 0.58
N VAL A 25 1.17 -6.12 0.30
CA VAL A 25 0.39 -4.88 0.45
C VAL A 25 -0.72 -4.78 -0.60
N LEU A 26 -0.45 -5.18 -1.84
CA LEU A 26 -1.43 -5.14 -2.92
C LEU A 26 -1.98 -6.53 -3.27
N MET A 27 -3.31 -6.58 -3.44
CA MET A 27 -4.02 -7.71 -4.04
C MET A 27 -3.84 -7.69 -5.57
N SER A 28 -3.90 -8.86 -6.22
CA SER A 28 -3.92 -8.94 -7.70
C SER A 28 -5.17 -8.26 -8.29
N GLU A 29 -5.15 -7.93 -9.58
CA GLU A 29 -6.33 -7.34 -10.25
C GLU A 29 -7.55 -8.27 -10.16
N GLU A 30 -7.38 -9.60 -10.28
CA GLU A 30 -8.50 -10.53 -10.15
C GLU A 30 -9.08 -10.53 -8.73
N GLN A 31 -8.21 -10.44 -7.72
CA GLN A 31 -8.64 -10.35 -6.31
C GLN A 31 -9.38 -9.04 -6.06
N VAL A 32 -8.86 -7.91 -6.55
CA VAL A 32 -9.54 -6.61 -6.46
C VAL A 32 -10.92 -6.67 -7.11
N ASN A 33 -11.01 -7.24 -8.31
CA ASN A 33 -12.28 -7.40 -9.02
C ASN A 33 -13.28 -8.28 -8.25
N GLY A 34 -12.79 -9.32 -7.56
CA GLY A 34 -13.62 -10.20 -6.74
C GLY A 34 -14.07 -9.60 -5.40
N HIS A 35 -13.26 -8.71 -4.80
CA HIS A 35 -13.55 -8.12 -3.49
C HIS A 35 -14.27 -6.76 -3.57
N TYR A 36 -13.92 -5.92 -4.54
CA TYR A 36 -14.43 -4.54 -4.67
C TYR A 36 -15.28 -4.36 -5.93
N GLY A 37 -14.86 -4.94 -7.06
CA GLY A 37 -15.53 -4.84 -8.34
C GLY A 37 -14.60 -4.38 -9.47
N PRO A 38 -15.08 -4.39 -10.74
CA PRO A 38 -14.23 -4.14 -11.90
C PRO A 38 -14.13 -2.67 -12.34
N ARG A 39 -14.76 -1.74 -11.63
CA ARG A 39 -14.76 -0.31 -12.02
C ARG A 39 -13.47 0.35 -11.55
N LEU A 40 -13.09 1.44 -12.21
CA LEU A 40 -11.90 2.23 -11.82
C LEU A 40 -11.95 2.71 -10.36
N LEU A 41 -13.15 3.06 -9.88
CA LEU A 41 -13.34 3.46 -8.48
C LEU A 41 -13.17 2.30 -7.50
N ASP A 42 -13.53 1.08 -7.92
CA ASP A 42 -13.38 -0.12 -7.08
C ASP A 42 -11.88 -0.45 -6.91
N GLU A 43 -11.09 -0.33 -7.98
CA GLU A 43 -9.63 -0.44 -7.91
C GLU A 43 -9.01 0.67 -7.06
N ALA A 44 -9.45 1.92 -7.24
CA ALA A 44 -8.98 3.06 -6.44
C ALA A 44 -9.27 2.88 -4.93
N GLU A 45 -10.44 2.35 -4.59
CA GLU A 45 -10.81 2.04 -3.21
C GLU A 45 -9.88 0.96 -2.63
N ALA A 46 -9.63 -0.12 -3.37
CA ALA A 46 -8.72 -1.18 -2.94
C ALA A 46 -7.29 -0.66 -2.69
N LEU A 47 -6.77 0.19 -3.58
CA LEU A 47 -5.47 0.85 -3.41
C LEU A 47 -5.45 1.74 -2.15
N SER A 48 -6.53 2.47 -1.91
CA SER A 48 -6.65 3.36 -0.74
C SER A 48 -6.60 2.57 0.56
N VAL A 49 -7.35 1.48 0.64
CA VAL A 49 -7.37 0.58 1.81
C VAL A 49 -5.98 -0.04 2.05
N ALA A 50 -5.32 -0.50 0.98
CA ALA A 50 -3.98 -1.09 1.07
C ALA A 50 -2.92 -0.11 1.61
N ILE A 51 -2.96 1.15 1.15
CA ILE A 51 -2.06 2.20 1.65
C ILE A 51 -2.29 2.46 3.13
N VAL A 52 -3.55 2.69 3.54
CA VAL A 52 -3.90 2.98 4.94
C VAL A 52 -3.45 1.85 5.85
N ALA A 53 -3.80 0.60 5.54
CA ALA A 53 -3.40 -0.57 6.32
C ALA A 53 -1.87 -0.71 6.43
N THR A 54 -1.15 -0.36 5.37
CA THR A 54 0.32 -0.38 5.36
C THR A 54 0.90 0.71 6.25
N VAL A 55 0.38 1.94 6.16
CA VAL A 55 0.81 3.07 6.99
C VAL A 55 0.53 2.79 8.46
N GLU A 56 -0.63 2.24 8.80
CA GLU A 56 -0.96 1.85 10.17
C GLU A 56 0.06 0.83 10.69
N ARG A 57 0.31 -0.26 9.96
CA ARG A 57 1.29 -1.27 10.35
C ARG A 57 2.69 -0.69 10.58
N LEU A 58 3.16 0.20 9.70
CA LEU A 58 4.47 0.83 9.83
C LEU A 58 4.52 1.82 11.01
N SER A 59 3.43 2.53 11.28
CA SER A 59 3.34 3.50 12.39
C SER A 59 3.38 2.82 13.76
N PHE A 60 3.00 1.53 13.83
CA PHE A 60 2.97 0.74 15.07
C PHE A 60 4.13 -0.23 15.23
N GLN A 61 5.05 -0.36 14.25
CA GLN A 61 6.28 -1.10 14.48
C GLN A 61 7.20 -0.30 15.41
N PRO A 62 7.56 -0.81 16.60
CA PRO A 62 8.53 -0.13 17.45
C PRO A 62 9.82 0.00 16.65
N GLN A 63 10.35 1.22 16.48
CA GLN A 63 11.76 1.35 16.14
C GLN A 63 12.53 0.62 17.24
N GLU A 64 13.27 -0.43 16.86
CA GLU A 64 14.25 -1.05 17.74
C GLU A 64 15.36 -0.02 17.96
N PHE A 65 15.14 0.92 18.87
CA PHE A 65 16.21 1.77 19.37
C PHE A 65 17.20 0.84 20.06
N PRO A 66 18.50 0.86 19.67
CA PRO A 66 19.49 0.06 20.36
C PRO A 66 19.45 0.43 21.85
N PRO A 67 19.55 -0.56 22.76
CA PRO A 67 19.55 -0.27 24.19
C PRO A 67 20.64 0.76 24.48
N ALA A 68 20.27 1.79 25.26
CA ALA A 68 21.18 2.86 25.61
C ALA A 68 22.50 2.26 26.15
N PRO A 69 23.68 2.78 25.72
CA PRO A 69 24.94 2.23 26.15
C PRO A 69 25.00 2.24 27.68
N SER A 70 25.18 1.06 28.29
CA SER A 70 25.31 0.94 29.73
C SER A 70 26.47 1.80 30.22
N ILE A 71 26.16 2.85 30.98
CA ILE A 71 27.15 3.64 31.70
C ILE A 71 27.75 2.71 32.77
N LYS A 72 29.00 2.28 32.57
CA LYS A 72 29.77 1.60 33.61
C LYS A 72 30.35 2.69 34.53
N THR A 73 29.85 2.76 35.76
CA THR A 73 30.50 3.44 36.90
C THR A 73 31.66 2.63 37.43
#